data_AF-A0A7S0UVA3-F1
#
_entry.id   AF-A0A7S0UVA3-F1
#
_cell.length_a   1.000
_cell.length_b   1.000
_cell.length_c   1.000
_cell.angle_alpha   90.00
_cell.angle_beta   90.00
_cell.angle_gamma   90.00
#
_symmetry.space_group_name_H-M   'P 1'
#
loop_
_entity.id
_entity.type
_entity.pdbx_description
1 polymer ?
#
loop_
_entity_poly.entity_id
_entity_poly.type
_entity_poly.pdbx_seq_one_letter_code
_entity_poly.pdbx_strand_id
1 'polypeptide(L)'
;GEGGNRSGSVWGSFGANQNDSPNNPMSNSNNGNNNFSSNNGNNNSNNNNKVSNNNNSNSNVSAWWPVVEQLLSKLEVICKQYLVPIAIVDGRNLSALSRSIALDHQPAKMDDLLLCLSNVQEVAQLLKQPGRQFMGPEGQDKAATLIQSFWRGMQARRRFGPRGRASRVIQESWRNNRLRMQLQERLKEARVERDSRFLELQNLLAFQWPLLRQNPHVIVHVPSTVPNSLNSENGSPPPPPGAGGG
;
A
#
# COMPACT_ATOMS: atom_id res chain seq x y z
N GLY A 1 -7.43 -16.71 -39.15
CA GLY A 1 -7.53 -17.67 -38.03
C GLY A 1 -6.73 -17.10 -36.89
N GLU A 2 -7.41 -16.87 -35.78
CA GLU A 2 -7.03 -15.96 -34.69
C GLU A 2 -5.72 -16.34 -33.98
N GLY A 3 -4.93 -15.31 -33.69
CA GLY A 3 -3.80 -15.37 -32.76
C GLY A 3 -4.25 -15.09 -31.32
N GLY A 4 -3.49 -15.61 -30.36
CA GLY A 4 -3.74 -15.40 -28.92
C GLY A 4 -2.44 -15.46 -28.14
N ASN A 5 -1.72 -14.34 -28.14
CA ASN A 5 -0.51 -14.14 -27.34
C ASN A 5 -0.93 -13.75 -25.90
N ARG A 6 -0.35 -14.44 -24.90
CA ARG A 6 -0.64 -14.26 -23.47
C ARG A 6 0.19 -13.11 -22.91
N SER A 7 -0.46 -12.03 -22.49
CA SER A 7 0.15 -10.99 -21.64
C SER A 7 -0.42 -11.06 -20.22
N GLY A 8 0.49 -11.10 -19.25
CA GLY A 8 0.21 -11.18 -17.83
C GLY A 8 -0.30 -9.88 -17.23
N SER A 9 -1.18 -10.01 -16.24
CA SER A 9 -1.71 -8.95 -15.41
C SER A 9 -0.82 -8.74 -14.18
N VAL A 10 -0.38 -7.50 -13.94
CA VAL A 10 0.16 -7.05 -12.64
C VAL A 10 -0.61 -5.81 -12.18
N TRP A 11 -0.78 -5.76 -10.87
CA TRP A 11 -1.65 -4.92 -10.06
C TRP A 11 -1.42 -3.42 -10.17
N GLY A 12 -2.50 -2.64 -9.98
CA GLY A 12 -2.45 -1.21 -9.67
C GLY A 12 -2.47 -0.93 -8.16
N SER A 13 -2.05 0.28 -7.79
CA SER A 13 -2.42 0.91 -6.52
C SER A 13 -2.62 2.43 -6.68
N PHE A 14 -3.59 2.92 -5.90
CA PHE A 14 -4.18 4.25 -5.77
C PHE A 14 -3.15 5.32 -5.32
N GLY A 15 -3.35 6.64 -5.40
CA GLY A 15 -4.50 7.50 -5.72
C GLY A 15 -4.08 8.97 -5.48
N ALA A 16 -4.72 9.90 -6.17
CA ALA A 16 -4.48 11.34 -6.08
C ALA A 16 -5.34 12.00 -4.97
N ASN A 17 -4.82 13.07 -4.36
CA ASN A 17 -5.64 14.05 -3.63
C ASN A 17 -5.14 15.46 -4.01
N GLN A 18 -6.04 16.31 -4.51
CA GLN A 18 -5.82 17.73 -4.82
C GLN A 18 -6.81 18.54 -4.00
N ASN A 19 -6.32 19.58 -3.31
CA ASN A 19 -7.12 20.66 -2.75
C ASN A 19 -6.65 21.98 -3.37
N ASP A 20 -7.60 22.77 -3.85
CA ASP A 20 -7.45 24.09 -4.45
C ASP A 20 -7.36 25.20 -3.39
N SER A 21 -6.44 26.17 -3.55
CA SER A 21 -6.77 27.60 -3.75
C SER A 21 -5.51 28.50 -3.74
N PRO A 22 -5.50 29.63 -4.49
CA PRO A 22 -4.32 30.47 -4.70
C PRO A 22 -4.37 31.83 -3.98
N ASN A 23 -3.23 32.34 -3.47
CA ASN A 23 -2.81 33.74 -3.63
C ASN A 23 -1.44 34.06 -2.97
N ASN A 24 -0.67 34.88 -3.70
CA ASN A 24 0.37 35.84 -3.29
C ASN A 24 1.85 35.41 -3.12
N PRO A 25 2.82 36.36 -3.27
CA PRO A 25 3.99 36.19 -4.13
C PRO A 25 5.33 36.29 -3.38
N MET A 26 6.39 36.11 -4.16
CA MET A 26 7.82 36.08 -3.83
C MET A 26 8.33 37.17 -2.87
N SER A 27 9.10 36.80 -1.83
CA SER A 27 10.43 37.39 -1.54
C SER A 27 11.20 36.66 -0.41
N ASN A 28 12.41 36.20 -0.79
CA ASN A 28 13.72 36.17 -0.11
C ASN A 28 13.84 36.27 1.43
N SER A 29 14.56 35.31 2.06
CA SER A 29 15.86 35.57 2.74
C SER A 29 16.42 34.37 3.52
N ASN A 30 17.70 34.06 3.24
CA ASN A 30 18.81 33.70 4.14
C ASN A 30 18.61 32.82 5.39
N ASN A 31 19.28 31.66 5.40
CA ASN A 31 20.48 31.31 6.20
C ASN A 31 20.62 29.77 6.14
N GLY A 32 21.74 29.11 5.85
CA GLY A 32 23.12 29.44 6.21
C GLY A 32 23.66 28.25 7.04
N ASN A 33 24.69 27.57 6.50
CA ASN A 33 25.60 26.60 7.12
C ASN A 33 25.22 25.11 7.23
N ASN A 34 25.61 24.38 6.18
CA ASN A 34 26.28 23.09 6.31
C ASN A 34 27.81 23.33 6.26
N ASN A 35 28.58 22.76 7.18
CA ASN A 35 29.71 21.85 6.92
C ASN A 35 30.76 21.80 8.04
N PHE A 36 31.03 20.56 8.45
CA PHE A 36 32.35 19.94 8.67
C PHE A 36 33.52 20.79 9.20
N SER A 37 34.06 20.35 10.34
CA SER A 37 35.51 20.22 10.48
C SER A 37 35.88 19.09 11.45
N SER A 38 36.73 18.19 10.98
CA SER A 38 37.46 17.19 11.76
C SER A 38 38.78 17.76 12.27
N ASN A 39 39.22 17.15 13.37
CA ASN A 39 40.61 16.89 13.76
C ASN A 39 41.43 17.94 14.52
N ASN A 40 41.59 17.65 15.82
CA ASN A 40 42.78 17.02 16.43
C ASN A 40 43.67 17.90 17.33
N GLY A 41 43.98 17.34 18.51
CA GLY A 41 45.20 17.59 19.27
C GLY A 41 45.10 18.55 20.46
N ASN A 42 44.83 18.04 21.67
CA ASN A 42 45.87 17.70 22.66
C ASN A 42 45.31 17.61 24.09
N ASN A 43 45.42 16.40 24.65
CA ASN A 43 45.98 16.06 25.96
C ASN A 43 45.81 17.05 27.11
N ASN A 44 45.13 16.62 28.18
CA ASN A 44 45.81 16.00 29.34
C ASN A 44 44.81 15.83 30.49
N SER A 45 44.53 14.59 30.88
CA SER A 45 44.40 14.24 32.30
C SER A 45 44.42 12.73 32.44
N ASN A 46 45.54 12.28 33.04
CA ASN A 46 45.66 11.08 33.85
C ASN A 46 44.33 10.63 34.45
N ASN A 47 44.02 9.34 34.32
CA ASN A 47 43.99 8.48 35.50
C ASN A 47 43.78 7.00 35.13
N ASN A 48 44.83 6.24 35.46
CA ASN A 48 44.77 4.93 36.08
C ASN A 48 44.19 3.77 35.26
N ASN A 49 45.12 2.92 34.84
CA ASN A 49 45.00 1.46 34.88
C ASN A 49 44.08 1.02 36.01
N LYS A 50 42.81 0.77 35.68
CA LYS A 50 41.94 -0.07 36.46
C LYS A 50 41.65 -1.28 35.60
N VAL A 51 42.51 -2.28 35.75
CA VAL A 51 42.10 -3.68 35.61
C VAL A 51 40.85 -3.79 36.49
N SER A 52 39.68 -3.73 35.86
CA SER A 52 38.42 -3.99 36.53
C SER A 52 38.45 -5.47 36.90
N ASN A 53 38.86 -5.70 38.14
CA ASN A 53 38.70 -6.96 38.83
C ASN A 53 37.26 -7.45 38.64
N ASN A 54 37.15 -8.58 37.95
CA ASN A 54 36.06 -9.53 38.04
C ASN A 54 35.71 -9.75 39.50
N ASN A 55 34.60 -9.17 39.99
CA ASN A 55 33.97 -9.56 41.26
C ASN A 55 32.49 -9.16 41.37
N ASN A 56 31.80 -8.82 40.27
CA ASN A 56 30.35 -8.53 40.29
C ASN A 56 29.54 -9.48 39.38
N SER A 57 30.02 -10.71 39.24
CA SER A 57 29.43 -11.74 38.38
C SER A 57 28.20 -12.41 38.98
N ASN A 58 27.96 -12.30 40.30
CA ASN A 58 26.93 -13.10 40.96
C ASN A 58 25.57 -12.39 41.11
N SER A 59 25.53 -11.05 41.09
CA SER A 59 24.30 -10.25 41.23
C SER A 59 23.56 -10.05 39.90
N ASN A 60 24.28 -10.10 38.77
CA ASN A 60 23.68 -9.97 37.44
C ASN A 60 23.16 -11.30 36.88
N VAL A 61 23.75 -12.44 37.28
CA VAL A 61 23.35 -13.77 36.79
C VAL A 61 21.89 -14.08 37.14
N SER A 62 21.41 -13.69 38.32
CA SER A 62 20.01 -13.89 38.71
C SER A 62 19.00 -13.14 37.83
N ALA A 63 19.39 -12.04 37.18
CA ALA A 63 18.49 -11.20 36.38
C ALA A 63 18.28 -11.73 34.95
N TRP A 64 19.31 -12.29 34.31
CA TRP A 64 19.21 -12.80 32.93
C TRP A 64 19.00 -14.32 32.86
N TRP A 65 19.31 -15.07 33.93
CA TRP A 65 19.07 -16.52 33.99
C TRP A 65 17.62 -16.95 33.67
N PRO A 66 16.56 -16.26 34.15
CA PRO A 66 15.19 -16.61 33.76
C PRO A 66 14.92 -16.47 32.25
N VAL A 67 15.63 -15.54 31.58
CA VAL A 67 15.55 -15.38 30.12
C VAL A 67 16.27 -16.54 29.43
N VAL A 68 17.39 -17.02 29.97
CA VAL A 68 18.07 -18.23 29.47
C VAL A 68 17.15 -19.43 29.53
N GLU A 69 16.47 -19.65 30.66
CA GLU A 69 15.53 -20.76 30.82
C GLU A 69 14.37 -20.67 29.82
N GLN A 70 13.86 -19.47 29.56
CA GLN A 70 12.84 -19.25 28.53
C GLN A 70 13.36 -19.56 27.11
N LEU A 71 14.57 -19.13 26.77
CA LEU A 71 15.18 -19.41 25.47
C LEU A 71 15.46 -20.90 25.29
N LEU A 72 15.94 -21.58 26.33
CA LEU A 72 16.18 -23.02 26.31
C LEU A 72 14.87 -23.79 26.17
N SER A 73 13.82 -23.40 26.90
CA SER A 73 12.49 -24.00 26.76
C SER A 73 11.95 -23.82 25.33
N LYS A 74 12.16 -22.65 24.74
CA LYS A 74 11.75 -22.38 23.35
C LYS A 74 12.53 -23.22 22.34
N LEU A 75 13.85 -23.34 22.51
CA LEU A 75 14.70 -24.21 21.70
C LEU A 75 14.28 -25.68 21.84
N GLU A 76 13.98 -26.13 23.05
CA GLU A 76 13.51 -27.49 23.32
C GLU A 76 12.20 -27.79 22.60
N VAL A 77 11.22 -26.88 22.66
CA VAL A 77 9.95 -27.03 21.92
C VAL A 77 10.20 -27.15 20.41
N ILE A 78 11.08 -26.31 19.86
CA ILE A 78 11.45 -26.37 18.44
C ILE A 78 12.12 -27.71 18.12
N CYS A 79 13.14 -28.10 18.87
CA CYS A 79 13.86 -29.36 18.65
C CYS A 79 12.91 -30.58 18.74
N LYS A 80 11.98 -30.59 19.70
CA LYS A 80 10.94 -31.63 19.81
C LYS A 80 9.97 -31.62 18.65
N GLN A 81 9.49 -30.43 18.25
CA GLN A 81 8.56 -30.29 17.14
C GLN A 81 9.13 -30.80 15.83
N TYR A 82 10.41 -30.54 15.59
CA TYR A 82 11.11 -30.98 14.38
C TYR A 82 11.81 -32.32 14.54
N LEU A 83 11.73 -33.03 15.68
CA LEU A 83 12.48 -34.27 15.97
C LEU A 83 14.00 -34.15 15.72
N VAL A 84 14.63 -33.09 16.21
CA VAL A 84 16.09 -32.91 16.13
C VAL A 84 16.77 -33.94 17.05
N PRO A 85 17.66 -34.81 16.53
CA PRO A 85 18.24 -35.91 17.31
C PRO A 85 19.28 -35.45 18.33
N ILE A 86 20.10 -34.46 17.96
CA ILE A 86 21.08 -33.82 18.85
C ILE A 86 21.20 -32.34 18.49
N ALA A 87 21.15 -31.48 19.49
CA ALA A 87 21.35 -30.05 19.37
C ALA A 87 22.34 -29.61 20.44
N ILE A 88 23.48 -29.08 20.02
CA ILE A 88 24.53 -28.62 20.94
C ILE A 88 24.38 -27.10 21.05
N VAL A 89 24.18 -26.61 22.27
CA VAL A 89 23.91 -25.19 22.54
C VAL A 89 25.18 -24.51 23.04
N ASP A 90 25.57 -23.41 22.40
CA ASP A 90 26.70 -22.58 22.79
C ASP A 90 26.29 -21.60 23.91
N GLY A 91 26.73 -21.90 25.13
CA GLY A 91 26.38 -21.10 26.31
C GLY A 91 26.82 -19.62 26.23
N ARG A 92 27.89 -19.32 25.49
CA ARG A 92 28.36 -17.93 25.29
C ARG A 92 27.36 -17.13 24.45
N ASN A 93 26.95 -17.68 23.30
CA ASN A 93 25.99 -17.03 22.40
C ASN A 93 24.62 -16.91 23.07
N LEU A 94 24.18 -17.97 23.77
CA LEU A 94 22.93 -17.97 24.53
C LEU A 94 22.93 -16.91 25.64
N SER A 95 24.04 -16.75 26.37
CA SER A 95 24.16 -15.72 27.42
C SER A 95 24.18 -14.30 26.86
N ALA A 96 24.83 -14.09 25.72
CA ALA A 96 24.86 -12.80 25.04
C ALA A 96 23.46 -12.42 24.54
N LEU A 97 22.74 -13.36 23.93
CA LEU A 97 21.37 -13.18 23.46
C LEU A 97 20.38 -12.96 24.61
N SER A 98 20.53 -13.70 25.70
CA SER A 98 19.70 -13.50 26.90
C SER A 98 19.88 -12.08 27.47
N ARG A 99 21.11 -11.58 27.49
CA ARG A 99 21.40 -10.24 27.99
C ARG A 99 20.84 -9.14 27.08
N SER A 100 20.90 -9.29 25.76
CA SER A 100 20.28 -8.32 24.85
C SER A 100 18.75 -8.32 24.98
N ILE A 101 18.12 -9.49 25.09
CA ILE A 101 16.67 -9.61 25.29
C ILE A 101 16.21 -9.04 26.63
N ALA A 102 16.99 -9.25 27.70
CA ALA A 102 16.70 -8.69 29.02
C ALA A 102 16.72 -7.15 29.04
N LEU A 103 17.50 -6.53 28.14
CA LEU A 103 17.61 -5.07 28.03
C LEU A 103 16.59 -4.47 27.04
N ASP A 104 16.36 -5.13 25.91
CA ASP A 104 15.54 -4.59 24.81
C ASP A 104 14.08 -5.07 24.85
N HIS A 105 13.76 -6.06 25.69
CA HIS A 105 12.44 -6.72 25.81
C HIS A 105 11.87 -7.28 24.49
N GLN A 106 12.71 -7.48 23.47
CA GLN A 106 12.28 -8.07 22.20
C GLN A 106 12.26 -9.60 22.27
N PRO A 107 11.23 -10.27 21.73
CA PRO A 107 11.20 -11.72 21.67
C PRO A 107 12.26 -12.24 20.71
N ALA A 108 13.01 -13.28 21.12
CA ALA A 108 14.03 -13.91 20.29
C ALA A 108 13.44 -14.36 18.95
N LYS A 109 14.03 -13.88 17.84
CA LYS A 109 13.70 -14.36 16.51
C LYS A 109 14.24 -15.77 16.33
N MET A 110 13.69 -16.49 15.35
CA MET A 110 14.13 -17.85 15.05
C MET A 110 15.63 -17.88 14.69
N ASP A 111 16.08 -16.93 13.88
CA ASP A 111 17.47 -16.87 13.42
C ASP A 111 18.45 -16.65 14.58
N ASP A 112 18.10 -15.77 15.52
CA ASP A 112 18.91 -15.51 16.72
C ASP A 112 19.02 -16.75 17.62
N LEU A 113 17.95 -17.54 17.71
CA LEU A 113 17.96 -18.82 18.44
C LEU A 113 18.83 -19.86 17.75
N LEU A 114 18.81 -19.90 16.41
CA LEU A 114 19.63 -20.83 15.63
C LEU A 114 21.13 -20.51 15.75
N LEU A 115 21.51 -19.23 15.85
CA LEU A 115 22.89 -18.81 16.10
C LEU A 115 23.44 -19.27 17.46
N CYS A 116 22.57 -19.62 18.42
CA CYS A 116 22.99 -20.17 19.71
C CYS A 116 23.33 -21.67 19.65
N LEU A 117 23.09 -22.35 18.53
CA LEU A 117 23.46 -23.75 18.34
C LEU A 117 24.87 -23.81 17.72
N SER A 118 25.73 -24.74 18.16
CA SER A 118 27.01 -24.96 17.46
C SER A 118 26.84 -25.81 16.21
N ASN A 119 25.91 -26.77 16.24
CA ASN A 119 25.57 -27.61 15.09
C ASN A 119 24.45 -27.00 14.22
N VAL A 120 24.49 -25.69 13.97
CA VAL A 120 23.45 -24.97 13.19
C VAL A 120 23.18 -25.62 11.86
N GLN A 121 24.24 -26.03 11.14
CA GLN A 121 24.11 -26.53 9.77
C GLN A 121 23.26 -27.81 9.70
N GLU A 122 23.46 -28.74 10.63
CA GLU A 122 22.69 -29.99 10.71
C GLU A 122 21.25 -29.71 11.12
N VAL A 123 21.05 -28.88 12.16
CA VAL A 123 19.71 -28.55 12.65
C VAL A 123 18.92 -27.75 11.62
N ALA A 124 19.56 -26.81 10.91
CA ALA A 124 18.95 -26.01 9.84
C ALA A 124 18.52 -26.86 8.65
N GLN A 125 19.28 -27.91 8.30
CA GLN A 125 18.88 -28.85 7.25
C GLN A 125 17.60 -29.59 7.63
N LEU A 126 17.50 -30.02 8.89
CA LEU A 126 16.30 -30.71 9.41
C LEU A 126 15.08 -29.79 9.50
N LEU A 127 15.28 -28.51 9.85
CA LEU A 127 14.23 -27.50 9.88
C LEU A 127 13.69 -27.16 8.49
N LYS A 128 14.54 -27.21 7.46
CA LYS A 128 14.15 -26.95 6.06
C LYS A 128 13.33 -28.08 5.44
N GLN A 129 13.33 -29.27 6.04
CA GLN A 129 12.58 -30.40 5.49
C GLN A 129 11.06 -30.20 5.68
N PRO A 130 10.28 -30.12 4.58
CA PRO A 130 8.84 -29.99 4.69
C PRO A 130 8.23 -31.22 5.36
N GLY A 131 7.21 -31.02 6.19
CA GLY A 131 6.52 -32.10 6.90
C GLY A 131 7.16 -32.51 8.23
N ARG A 132 8.47 -32.25 8.45
CA ARG A 132 9.16 -32.62 9.69
C ARG A 132 8.60 -31.93 10.94
N GLN A 133 8.07 -30.72 10.77
CA GLN A 133 7.38 -29.95 11.81
C GLN A 133 6.13 -30.64 12.40
N PHE A 134 5.59 -31.66 11.71
CA PHE A 134 4.42 -32.43 12.16
C PHE A 134 4.79 -33.84 12.63
N MET A 135 6.08 -34.16 12.77
CA MET A 135 6.53 -35.46 13.26
C MET A 135 6.77 -35.49 14.77
N GLY A 136 6.81 -34.33 15.43
CA GLY A 136 6.88 -34.24 16.89
C GLY A 136 5.64 -34.82 17.60
N PRO A 137 5.66 -34.91 18.94
CA PRO A 137 4.61 -35.55 19.74
C PRO A 137 3.21 -34.95 19.56
N GLU A 138 3.11 -33.63 19.31
CA GLU A 138 1.84 -32.92 19.02
C GLU A 138 1.61 -32.74 17.51
N GLY A 139 2.34 -33.47 16.67
CA GLY A 139 2.38 -33.26 15.23
C GLY A 139 1.05 -33.52 14.54
N GLN A 140 0.30 -34.54 14.99
CA GLN A 140 -1.01 -34.88 14.45
C GLN A 140 -2.03 -33.75 14.68
N ASP A 141 -2.09 -33.19 15.89
CA ASP A 141 -3.01 -32.11 16.22
C ASP A 141 -2.66 -30.82 15.47
N LYS A 142 -1.36 -30.51 15.33
CA LYS A 142 -0.89 -29.37 14.54
C LYS A 142 -1.24 -29.53 13.06
N ALA A 143 -1.05 -30.73 12.50
CA ALA A 143 -1.42 -31.04 11.12
C ALA A 143 -2.95 -30.93 10.92
N ALA A 144 -3.74 -31.51 11.83
CA ALA A 144 -5.19 -31.43 11.80
C ALA A 144 -5.66 -29.97 11.86
N THR A 145 -5.12 -29.18 12.78
CA THR A 145 -5.44 -27.74 12.91
C THR A 145 -5.10 -26.97 11.63
N LEU A 146 -3.94 -27.25 11.02
CA LEU A 146 -3.55 -26.61 9.76
C LEU A 146 -4.53 -26.95 8.64
N ILE A 147 -4.83 -28.23 8.44
CA ILE A 147 -5.78 -28.68 7.41
C ILE A 147 -7.16 -28.06 7.65
N GLN A 148 -7.65 -28.10 8.89
CA GLN A 148 -8.94 -27.52 9.24
C GLN A 148 -8.98 -26.01 9.01
N SER A 149 -7.93 -25.27 9.38
CA SER A 149 -7.85 -23.82 9.15
C SER A 149 -7.84 -23.48 7.66
N PHE A 150 -7.10 -24.25 6.86
CA PHE A 150 -7.07 -24.10 5.41
C PHE A 150 -8.45 -24.34 4.80
N TRP A 151 -9.12 -25.41 5.23
CA TRP A 151 -10.48 -25.76 4.78
C TRP A 151 -11.50 -24.68 5.15
N ARG A 152 -11.51 -24.21 6.41
CA ARG A 152 -12.39 -23.11 6.86
C ARG A 152 -12.13 -21.84 6.04
N GLY A 153 -10.87 -21.50 5.79
CA GLY A 153 -10.49 -20.37 4.95
C GLY A 153 -10.97 -20.52 3.50
N MET A 154 -10.83 -21.71 2.91
CA MET A 154 -11.31 -21.99 1.56
C MET A 154 -12.84 -21.86 1.46
N GLN A 155 -13.57 -22.42 2.42
CA GLN A 155 -15.03 -22.28 2.48
C GLN A 155 -15.46 -20.82 2.59
N ALA A 156 -14.82 -20.02 3.47
CA ALA A 156 -15.11 -18.61 3.61
C ALA A 156 -14.88 -17.85 2.29
N ARG A 157 -13.74 -18.08 1.62
CA ARG A 157 -13.45 -17.48 0.30
C ARG A 157 -14.47 -17.88 -0.76
N ARG A 158 -14.94 -19.13 -0.78
CA ARG A 158 -16.00 -19.58 -1.70
C ARG A 158 -17.34 -18.92 -1.39
N ARG A 159 -17.70 -18.78 -0.11
CA ARG A 159 -18.99 -18.21 0.31
C ARG A 159 -19.06 -16.69 0.12
N PHE A 160 -17.99 -15.97 0.43
CA PHE A 160 -17.99 -14.51 0.49
C PHE A 160 -17.24 -13.85 -0.67
N GLY A 161 -16.32 -14.54 -1.33
CA GLY A 161 -15.55 -14.01 -2.47
C GLY A 161 -16.44 -13.47 -3.60
N PRO A 162 -17.45 -14.21 -4.09
CA PRO A 162 -18.36 -13.71 -5.10
C PRO A 162 -19.11 -12.44 -4.67
N ARG A 163 -19.56 -12.39 -3.41
CA ARG A 163 -20.28 -11.24 -2.84
C ARG A 163 -19.39 -10.00 -2.74
N GLY A 164 -18.15 -10.15 -2.29
CA GLY A 164 -17.18 -9.05 -2.23
C GLY A 164 -16.87 -8.49 -3.62
N ARG A 165 -16.69 -9.36 -4.63
CA ARG A 165 -16.49 -8.92 -6.02
C ARG A 165 -17.70 -8.20 -6.58
N ALA A 166 -18.91 -8.75 -6.40
CA ALA A 166 -20.14 -8.12 -6.87
C ALA A 166 -20.38 -6.76 -6.22
N SER A 167 -20.20 -6.67 -4.90
CA SER A 167 -20.32 -5.41 -4.15
C SER A 167 -19.37 -4.34 -4.69
N ARG A 168 -18.11 -4.71 -4.97
CA ARG A 168 -17.13 -3.80 -5.56
C ARG A 168 -17.57 -3.27 -6.92
N VAL A 169 -18.03 -4.15 -7.82
CA VAL A 169 -18.51 -3.76 -9.15
C VAL A 169 -19.69 -2.78 -9.04
N ILE A 170 -20.64 -3.06 -8.15
CA ILE A 170 -21.80 -2.19 -7.92
C ILE A 170 -21.35 -0.82 -7.41
N GLN A 171 -20.44 -0.78 -6.43
CA GLN A 171 -19.91 0.46 -5.87
C GLN A 171 -19.18 1.30 -6.91
N GLU A 172 -18.32 0.68 -7.72
CA GLU A 172 -17.59 1.35 -8.80
C GLU A 172 -18.55 1.91 -9.86
N SER A 173 -19.52 1.11 -10.31
CA SER A 173 -20.55 1.55 -11.26
C SER A 173 -21.37 2.72 -10.72
N TRP A 174 -21.77 2.68 -9.45
CA TRP A 174 -22.54 3.75 -8.83
C TRP A 174 -21.75 5.05 -8.74
N ARG A 175 -20.48 4.99 -8.31
CA ARG A 175 -19.59 6.16 -8.23
C ARG A 175 -19.41 6.80 -9.61
N ASN A 176 -19.17 5.99 -10.63
CA ASN A 176 -18.99 6.47 -12.01
C ASN A 176 -20.27 7.09 -12.56
N ASN A 177 -21.43 6.45 -12.33
CA ASN A 177 -22.70 7.01 -12.77
C ASN A 177 -22.99 8.35 -12.08
N ARG A 178 -22.74 8.45 -10.77
CA ARG A 178 -22.90 9.71 -10.02
C ARG A 178 -22.01 10.82 -10.58
N LEU A 179 -20.73 10.53 -10.85
CA LEU A 179 -19.81 11.50 -11.44
C LEU A 179 -20.29 11.94 -12.84
N ARG A 180 -20.76 11.00 -13.65
CA ARG A 180 -21.31 11.29 -14.99
C ARG A 180 -22.54 12.19 -14.92
N MET A 181 -23.44 11.95 -13.98
CA MET A 181 -24.63 12.80 -13.79
C MET A 181 -24.23 14.23 -13.40
N GLN A 182 -23.28 14.39 -12.47
CA GLN A 182 -22.77 15.71 -12.07
C GLN A 182 -22.08 16.43 -13.23
N LEU A 183 -21.29 15.71 -14.04
CA LEU A 183 -20.68 16.29 -15.23
C LEU A 183 -21.72 16.75 -16.24
N GLN A 184 -22.76 15.94 -16.48
CA GLN A 184 -23.84 16.31 -17.40
C GLN A 184 -24.59 17.56 -16.93
N GLU A 185 -24.84 17.69 -15.63
CA GLU A 185 -25.46 18.88 -15.04
C GLU A 185 -24.59 20.13 -15.26
N ARG A 186 -23.30 20.05 -14.91
CA ARG A 186 -22.35 21.15 -15.16
C ARG A 186 -22.24 21.53 -16.63
N LEU A 187 -22.25 20.55 -17.54
CA LEU A 187 -22.21 20.82 -18.98
C LEU A 187 -23.48 21.50 -19.48
N LYS A 188 -24.65 21.17 -18.91
CA LYS A 188 -25.91 21.86 -19.21
C LYS A 188 -25.87 23.30 -18.71
N GLU A 189 -25.46 23.53 -17.46
CA GLU A 189 -25.31 24.87 -16.89
C GLU A 189 -24.33 25.72 -17.71
N ALA A 190 -23.15 25.20 -18.01
CA ALA A 190 -22.16 25.89 -18.84
C ALA A 190 -22.65 26.15 -20.27
N ARG A 191 -23.59 25.34 -20.79
CA ARG A 191 -24.25 25.62 -22.07
C ARG A 191 -25.22 26.78 -21.94
N VAL A 192 -26.10 26.75 -20.95
CA VAL A 192 -27.06 27.85 -20.70
C VAL A 192 -26.32 29.16 -20.48
N GLU A 193 -25.27 29.17 -19.66
CA GLU A 193 -24.46 30.37 -19.41
C GLU A 193 -23.81 30.91 -20.69
N ARG A 194 -23.23 30.02 -21.52
CA ARG A 194 -22.64 30.40 -22.80
C ARG A 194 -23.67 31.00 -23.74
N ASP A 195 -24.85 30.40 -23.83
CA ASP A 195 -25.92 30.84 -24.72
C ASP A 195 -26.47 32.21 -24.27
N SER A 196 -26.65 32.41 -22.96
CA SER A 196 -27.02 33.70 -22.37
C SER A 196 -25.98 34.78 -22.65
N ARG A 197 -24.69 34.49 -22.40
CA ARG A 197 -23.59 35.43 -22.68
C ARG A 197 -23.50 35.77 -24.16
N PHE A 198 -23.70 34.79 -25.04
CA PHE A 198 -23.73 35.03 -26.48
C PHE A 198 -24.86 35.99 -26.86
N LEU A 199 -26.06 35.79 -26.30
CA LEU A 199 -27.20 36.67 -26.54
C LEU A 199 -26.95 38.10 -26.03
N GLU A 200 -26.36 38.25 -24.84
CA GLU A 200 -25.94 39.55 -24.31
C GLU A 200 -24.94 40.25 -25.23
N LEU A 201 -23.89 39.54 -25.67
CA LEU A 201 -22.89 40.07 -26.59
C LEU A 201 -23.50 40.44 -27.95
N GLN A 202 -24.44 39.64 -28.45
CA GLN A 202 -25.17 39.92 -29.69
C GLN A 202 -25.98 41.21 -29.57
N ASN A 203 -26.67 41.40 -28.45
CA ASN A 203 -27.44 42.62 -28.18
C ASN A 203 -26.53 43.85 -28.05
N LEU A 204 -25.41 43.73 -27.33
CA LEU A 204 -24.41 44.80 -27.23
C LEU A 204 -23.80 45.15 -28.58
N LEU A 205 -23.46 44.15 -29.40
CA LEU A 205 -22.94 44.36 -30.75
C LEU A 205 -23.98 45.09 -31.60
N ALA A 206 -25.24 44.65 -31.59
CA ALA A 206 -26.32 45.30 -32.35
C ALA A 206 -26.49 46.77 -31.94
N PHE A 207 -26.42 47.06 -30.64
CA PHE A 207 -26.48 48.43 -30.12
C PHE A 207 -25.28 49.28 -30.56
N GLN A 208 -24.05 48.74 -30.50
CA GLN A 208 -22.81 49.45 -30.86
C GLN A 208 -22.50 49.46 -32.36
N TRP A 209 -23.23 48.68 -33.17
CA TRP A 209 -22.99 48.50 -34.60
C TRP A 209 -22.90 49.80 -35.41
N PRO A 210 -23.75 50.83 -35.18
CA PRO A 210 -23.67 52.08 -35.94
C PRO A 210 -22.35 52.83 -35.73
N LEU A 211 -21.75 52.73 -34.54
CA LEU A 211 -20.45 53.33 -34.21
C LEU A 211 -19.31 52.52 -34.83
N LEU A 212 -19.38 51.18 -34.74
CA LEU A 212 -18.36 50.29 -35.31
C LEU A 212 -18.29 50.37 -36.83
N ARG A 213 -19.45 50.54 -37.50
CA ARG A 213 -19.51 50.68 -38.97
C ARG A 213 -18.78 51.93 -39.48
N GLN A 214 -18.73 53.00 -38.70
CA GLN A 214 -18.10 54.26 -39.10
C GLN A 214 -16.56 54.21 -39.01
N ASN A 215 -16.03 53.36 -38.14
CA ASN A 215 -14.59 53.16 -38.00
C ASN A 215 -14.09 52.04 -38.93
N PRO A 216 -12.82 52.07 -39.39
CA PRO A 216 -12.25 50.96 -40.16
C PRO A 216 -12.23 49.69 -39.29
N HIS A 217 -12.87 48.61 -39.77
CA HIS A 217 -13.02 47.35 -39.03
C HIS A 217 -12.80 46.12 -39.93
N VAL A 218 -12.40 45.01 -39.31
CA VAL A 218 -12.23 43.71 -39.97
C VAL A 218 -13.37 42.78 -39.56
N ILE A 219 -14.10 42.25 -40.55
CA ILE A 219 -15.17 41.27 -40.33
C ILE A 219 -14.59 39.88 -40.53
N VAL A 220 -14.62 39.06 -39.48
CA VAL A 220 -14.23 37.65 -39.55
C VAL A 220 -15.48 36.80 -39.59
N HIS A 221 -15.69 36.10 -40.70
CA HIS A 221 -16.76 35.11 -40.81
C HIS A 221 -16.28 33.79 -40.22
N VAL A 222 -16.93 33.34 -39.14
CA VAL A 222 -16.68 32.02 -38.55
C VAL A 222 -17.83 31.10 -38.96
N PRO A 223 -17.63 30.13 -39.87
CA PRO A 223 -18.66 29.17 -40.23
C PRO A 223 -18.95 28.26 -39.03
N SER A 224 -20.22 28.09 -38.67
CA SER A 224 -20.62 27.13 -37.65
C SER A 224 -20.50 25.71 -38.22
N THR A 225 -19.73 24.86 -37.56
CA THR A 225 -19.51 23.47 -37.97
C THR A 225 -20.57 22.52 -37.41
N VAL A 226 -21.81 22.99 -37.22
CA VAL A 226 -22.91 22.13 -36.79
C VAL A 226 -23.48 21.41 -38.02
N PRO A 227 -23.41 20.07 -38.11
CA PRO A 227 -24.00 19.36 -39.24
C PRO A 227 -25.52 19.55 -39.23
N ASN A 228 -26.08 19.95 -40.39
CA ASN A 228 -27.49 20.25 -40.62
C ASN A 228 -28.48 19.08 -40.38
N SER A 229 -28.03 17.93 -39.87
CA SER A 229 -28.83 16.70 -39.81
C SER A 229 -29.68 16.51 -38.55
N LEU A 230 -29.78 17.51 -37.66
CA LEU A 230 -30.61 17.43 -36.44
C LEU A 230 -31.86 18.33 -36.45
N ASN A 231 -32.09 19.11 -37.51
CA ASN A 231 -33.24 20.02 -37.61
C ASN A 231 -34.47 19.42 -38.35
N SER A 232 -34.51 18.11 -38.61
CA SER A 232 -35.64 17.47 -39.32
C SER A 232 -36.28 16.27 -38.63
N GLU A 233 -36.25 16.16 -37.29
CA GLU A 233 -37.02 15.14 -36.56
C GLU A 233 -37.81 15.74 -35.39
N ASN A 234 -38.70 16.69 -35.73
CA ASN A 234 -40.00 16.76 -35.06
C ASN A 234 -40.93 15.79 -35.78
N GLY A 235 -40.99 14.54 -35.32
CA GLY A 235 -41.93 13.56 -35.87
C GLY A 235 -41.66 12.14 -35.38
N SER A 236 -42.26 11.79 -34.23
CA SER A 236 -42.57 10.45 -33.72
C SER A 236 -41.53 9.32 -33.79
N PRO A 237 -41.29 8.58 -32.68
CA PRO A 237 -40.52 7.34 -32.75
C PRO A 237 -41.22 6.33 -33.69
N PRO A 238 -40.48 5.62 -34.56
CA PRO A 238 -41.06 4.60 -35.43
C PRO A 238 -41.69 3.47 -34.58
N PRO A 239 -42.89 2.96 -34.95
CA PRO A 239 -43.54 1.90 -34.20
C PRO A 239 -42.73 0.59 -34.26
N PRO A 240 -42.78 -0.26 -33.21
CA PRO A 240 -42.06 -1.52 -33.19
C PRO A 240 -42.56 -2.46 -34.30
N PRO A 241 -41.65 -3.19 -34.99
CA PRO A 241 -42.03 -4.12 -36.03
C PRO A 241 -42.65 -5.38 -35.42
N GLY A 242 -43.89 -5.70 -35.80
CA GLY A 242 -44.45 -7.04 -35.66
C GLY A 242 -45.60 -7.18 -34.67
N ALA A 243 -46.74 -6.55 -34.97
CA ALA A 243 -48.04 -7.07 -34.56
C ALA A 243 -48.92 -7.10 -35.82
N GLY A 244 -49.05 -8.27 -36.43
CA GLY A 244 -49.89 -8.46 -37.60
C GLY A 244 -49.83 -9.87 -38.19
N GLY A 245 -50.81 -10.69 -37.84
CA GLY A 245 -51.39 -11.71 -38.73
C GLY A 245 -50.85 -13.13 -38.60
N GLY A 246 -51.54 -13.95 -37.80
CA GLY A 246 -51.38 -15.40 -37.66
C GLY A 246 -52.07 -15.90 -36.41
#